data_AF-A0A2G2YJY9-F1
#
_entry.id   AF-A0A2G2YJY9-F1
#
_cell.length_a   1.000
_cell.length_b   1.000
_cell.length_c   1.000
_cell.angle_alpha   90.00
_cell.angle_beta   90.00
_cell.angle_gamma   90.00
#
_symmetry.space_group_name_H-M   'P 1'
#
loop_
_entity.id
_entity.type
_entity.pdbx_description
1 polymer ?
#
loop_
_entity_poly.entity_id
_entity_poly.type
_entity_poly.pdbx_seq_one_letter_code
_entity_poly.pdbx_strand_id
1 'polypeptide(L)'
;MARNVVSMATSTGEVVTAEPTTAETATTELPSELVQKIQEAWDKVDDKYAVSSLGVAAFILLWSSTGVISAIDRLPLIPGVLELVGIGYTGWFAYKNLIFKPDREALIAKIKDLYQDILGSS
;
A
#
# COMPACT_ATOMS: atom_id res chain seq x y z
N MET A 1 -65.68 -6.83 -8.10
CA MET A 1 -65.24 -7.62 -6.93
C MET A 1 -64.11 -8.53 -7.38
N ALA A 2 -62.91 -8.00 -7.60
CA ALA A 2 -61.86 -7.87 -6.58
C ALA A 2 -61.42 -9.24 -6.03
N ARG A 3 -60.21 -9.66 -6.44
CA ARG A 3 -59.14 -10.16 -5.56
C ARG A 3 -57.87 -10.40 -6.40
N ASN A 4 -57.03 -9.37 -6.49
CA ASN A 4 -55.60 -9.55 -6.62
C ASN A 4 -55.13 -10.22 -5.33
N VAL A 5 -54.43 -11.35 -5.44
CA VAL A 5 -53.59 -11.86 -4.35
C VAL A 5 -52.16 -11.91 -4.85
N VAL A 6 -51.41 -10.92 -4.41
CA VAL A 6 -49.95 -10.90 -4.37
C VAL A 6 -49.53 -12.06 -3.48
N SER A 7 -48.88 -13.07 -4.06
CA SER A 7 -48.07 -14.04 -3.33
C SER A 7 -46.61 -13.75 -3.63
N MET A 8 -46.08 -12.84 -2.81
CA MET A 8 -44.65 -12.63 -2.58
C MET A 8 -44.16 -13.79 -1.72
N ALA A 9 -43.28 -14.65 -2.23
CA ALA A 9 -42.28 -15.38 -1.46
C ALA A 9 -41.38 -16.22 -2.38
N THR A 10 -40.06 -15.97 -2.27
CA THR A 10 -38.96 -16.90 -2.57
C THR A 10 -38.76 -17.31 -4.03
N SER A 11 -38.19 -16.39 -4.81
CA SER A 11 -37.31 -16.72 -5.94
C SER A 11 -35.99 -17.28 -5.39
N THR A 12 -35.98 -18.57 -5.07
CA THR A 12 -34.76 -19.38 -5.01
C THR A 12 -34.32 -19.66 -6.43
N GLY A 13 -33.16 -19.14 -6.82
CA GLY A 13 -32.51 -19.51 -8.07
C GLY A 13 -31.89 -18.34 -8.83
N GLU A 14 -30.90 -17.67 -8.25
CA GLU A 14 -29.85 -17.05 -9.06
C GLU A 14 -28.54 -17.71 -8.70
N VAL A 15 -28.22 -18.76 -9.45
CA VAL A 15 -26.85 -19.23 -9.61
C VAL A 15 -26.15 -18.08 -10.33
N VAL A 16 -25.52 -17.18 -9.56
CA VAL A 16 -24.51 -16.27 -10.10
C VAL A 16 -23.38 -17.17 -10.56
N THR A 17 -23.53 -17.64 -11.79
CA THR A 17 -22.49 -18.25 -12.58
C THR A 17 -21.53 -17.10 -12.81
N ALA A 18 -20.52 -17.00 -11.96
CA ALA A 18 -19.39 -16.13 -12.21
C ALA A 18 -18.77 -16.65 -13.52
N GLU A 19 -19.19 -16.04 -14.62
CA GLU A 19 -18.50 -16.17 -15.89
C GLU A 19 -17.02 -15.94 -15.62
N PRO A 20 -16.12 -16.75 -16.20
CA PRO A 20 -14.73 -16.38 -16.24
C PRO A 20 -14.70 -15.07 -17.01
N THR A 21 -14.56 -13.94 -16.30
CA THR A 21 -14.09 -12.71 -16.90
C THR A 21 -12.75 -13.06 -17.50
N THR A 22 -12.79 -13.40 -18.78
CA THR A 22 -11.66 -13.37 -19.68
C THR A 22 -10.91 -12.11 -19.30
N ALA A 23 -9.72 -12.30 -18.74
CA ALA A 23 -8.76 -11.23 -18.58
C ALA A 23 -8.42 -10.79 -20.01
N GLU A 24 -9.27 -9.91 -20.54
CA GLU A 24 -8.95 -9.09 -21.69
C GLU A 24 -7.65 -8.42 -21.30
N THR A 25 -6.59 -8.82 -21.99
CA THR A 25 -5.30 -8.16 -21.93
C THR A 25 -5.54 -6.71 -22.34
N ALA A 26 -5.79 -5.86 -21.34
CA ALA A 26 -5.73 -4.43 -21.49
C ALA A 26 -4.28 -4.12 -21.84
N THR A 27 -3.99 -4.00 -23.12
CA THR A 27 -2.81 -3.29 -23.60
C THR A 27 -2.95 -1.86 -23.12
N THR A 28 -2.42 -1.57 -21.93
CA THR A 28 -2.19 -0.21 -21.47
C THR A 28 -1.29 0.43 -22.51
N GLU A 29 -1.87 1.22 -23.40
CA GLU A 29 -1.15 1.96 -24.43
C GLU A 29 -0.28 3.01 -23.74
N LEU A 30 0.96 2.61 -23.47
CA LEU A 30 1.96 3.48 -22.87
C LEU A 30 2.18 4.67 -23.82
N PRO A 31 2.18 5.92 -23.30
CA PRO A 31 2.36 7.09 -24.14
C PRO A 31 3.71 7.03 -24.84
N SER A 32 3.72 7.17 -26.17
CA SER A 32 4.91 7.06 -27.03
C SER A 32 6.06 7.96 -26.59
N GLU A 33 5.73 9.14 -26.07
CA GLU A 33 6.66 10.12 -25.50
C GLU A 33 7.47 9.56 -24.31
N LEU A 34 6.84 8.76 -23.45
CA LEU A 34 7.50 8.15 -22.29
C LEU A 34 8.47 7.06 -22.73
N VAL A 35 8.07 6.24 -23.71
CA VAL A 35 8.94 5.21 -24.30
C VAL A 35 10.15 5.85 -24.97
N GLN A 36 9.96 6.93 -25.74
CA GLN A 36 11.05 7.66 -26.38
C GLN A 36 12.02 8.24 -25.35
N LYS A 37 11.53 8.86 -24.27
CA LYS A 37 12.39 9.38 -23.19
C LYS A 37 13.18 8.30 -22.46
N ILE A 38 12.57 7.15 -22.21
CA ILE A 38 13.26 6.00 -21.59
C ILE A 38 14.34 5.49 -22.55
N GLN A 39 14.06 5.43 -23.85
CA GLN A 39 15.01 4.98 -24.85
C GLN A 39 16.19 5.95 -25.00
N GLU A 40 15.94 7.26 -25.08
CA GLU A 40 16.98 8.29 -25.07
C GLU A 40 17.84 8.21 -23.80
N ALA A 41 17.20 8.05 -22.63
CA ALA A 41 17.90 7.88 -21.36
C ALA A 41 18.75 6.60 -21.34
N TRP A 42 18.24 5.51 -21.92
CA TRP A 42 18.95 4.22 -22.03
C TRP A 42 20.12 4.26 -23.02
N ASP A 43 20.02 5.06 -24.07
CA ASP A 43 21.08 5.24 -25.06
C ASP A 43 22.21 6.12 -24.54
N LYS A 44 21.93 7.04 -23.62
CA LYS A 44 22.93 7.86 -22.93
C LYS A 44 23.69 7.10 -21.83
N VAL A 45 23.25 5.91 -21.43
CA VAL A 45 23.94 5.09 -20.42
C VAL A 45 25.20 4.48 -21.04
N ASP A 46 26.35 4.87 -20.51
CA ASP A 46 27.65 4.34 -20.96
C ASP A 46 27.86 2.87 -20.56
N ASP A 47 27.45 2.47 -19.36
CA ASP A 47 27.54 1.09 -18.86
C ASP A 47 26.17 0.45 -18.71
N LYS A 48 25.66 -0.07 -19.83
CA LYS A 48 24.35 -0.72 -19.91
C LYS A 48 24.29 -2.01 -19.07
N TYR A 49 25.42 -2.68 -18.85
CA TYR A 49 25.47 -3.90 -18.04
C TYR A 49 25.34 -3.59 -16.54
N ALA A 50 26.01 -2.54 -16.05
CA ALA A 50 25.86 -2.08 -14.68
C ALA A 50 24.42 -1.63 -14.39
N VAL A 51 23.82 -0.83 -15.27
CA VAL A 51 22.45 -0.34 -15.06
C VAL A 51 21.42 -1.45 -15.21
N SER A 52 21.56 -2.35 -16.20
CA SER A 52 20.64 -3.48 -16.34
C SER A 52 20.73 -4.46 -15.16
N SER A 53 21.94 -4.79 -14.69
CA SER A 53 22.10 -5.67 -13.52
C SER A 53 21.55 -5.04 -12.25
N LEU A 54 21.74 -3.73 -12.05
CA LEU A 54 21.09 -3.00 -10.96
C LEU A 54 19.56 -3.00 -11.10
N GLY A 55 19.04 -2.82 -12.32
CA GLY A 55 17.61 -2.89 -12.61
C GLY A 55 17.02 -4.28 -12.30
N VAL A 56 17.73 -5.35 -12.67
CA VAL A 56 17.36 -6.73 -12.32
C VAL A 56 17.39 -6.94 -10.81
N ALA A 57 18.43 -6.45 -10.12
CA ALA A 57 18.51 -6.53 -8.67
C ALA A 57 17.35 -5.79 -7.98
N ALA A 58 17.03 -4.58 -8.44
CA ALA A 58 15.89 -3.81 -7.96
C ALA A 58 14.56 -4.52 -8.22
N PHE A 59 14.39 -5.12 -9.40
CA PHE A 59 13.21 -5.90 -9.74
C PHE A 59 13.07 -7.15 -8.85
N ILE A 60 14.16 -7.90 -8.63
CA ILE A 60 14.15 -9.08 -7.75
C ILE A 60 13.84 -8.65 -6.32
N LEU A 61 14.41 -7.56 -5.82
CA LEU A 61 14.07 -7.03 -4.49
C LEU A 61 12.58 -6.72 -4.40
N LEU A 62 12.03 -5.99 -5.38
CA LEU A 62 10.62 -5.62 -5.41
C LEU A 62 9.71 -6.86 -5.50
N TRP A 63 10.02 -7.79 -6.40
CA TRP A 63 9.26 -9.03 -6.56
C TRP A 63 9.33 -9.92 -5.31
N SER A 64 10.52 -10.09 -4.73
CA SER A 64 10.71 -10.90 -3.52
C SER A 64 9.97 -10.29 -2.32
N SER A 65 9.84 -8.96 -2.26
CA SER A 65 9.09 -8.29 -1.19
C SER A 65 7.64 -8.77 -1.16
N THR A 66 7.01 -9.03 -2.31
CA THR A 66 5.65 -9.59 -2.40
C THR A 66 5.59 -10.98 -1.77
N GLY A 67 6.60 -11.82 -2.02
CA GLY A 67 6.73 -13.14 -1.40
C GLY A 67 6.90 -13.06 0.12
N VAL A 68 7.71 -12.11 0.62
CA VAL A 68 7.90 -11.87 2.05
C VAL A 68 6.61 -11.42 2.72
N ILE A 69 5.88 -10.46 2.13
CA ILE A 69 4.58 -10.00 2.62
C ILE A 69 3.59 -11.18 2.68
N SER A 70 3.53 -12.00 1.63
CA SER A 70 2.64 -13.17 1.61
C SER A 70 3.02 -14.22 2.66
N ALA A 71 4.31 -14.43 2.90
CA ALA A 71 4.78 -15.35 3.94
C ALA A 71 4.43 -14.83 5.34
N ILE A 72 4.55 -13.53 5.59
CA ILE A 72 4.17 -12.89 6.85
C ILE A 72 2.66 -13.02 7.09
N ASP A 73 1.84 -12.74 6.09
CA ASP A 73 0.37 -12.82 6.18
C ASP A 73 -0.12 -14.26 6.42
N ARG A 74 0.61 -15.25 5.89
CA ARG A 74 0.32 -16.68 6.12
C ARG A 74 0.71 -17.19 7.50
N LEU A 75 1.50 -16.43 8.27
CA LEU A 75 1.85 -16.82 9.64
C LEU A 75 0.73 -16.36 10.58
N PRO A 76 -0.04 -17.27 11.19
CA PRO A 76 -1.28 -16.95 11.89
C PRO A 76 -1.12 -16.06 13.14
N LEU A 77 0.12 -15.80 13.57
CA LEU A 77 0.43 -15.00 14.75
C LEU A 77 0.98 -13.61 14.43
N ILE A 78 1.65 -13.42 13.29
CA ILE A 78 2.36 -12.15 13.03
C ILE A 78 1.38 -10.97 12.89
N PRO A 79 0.30 -11.05 12.10
CA PRO A 79 -0.66 -9.95 11.99
C PRO A 79 -1.21 -9.51 13.35
N GLY A 80 -1.60 -10.47 14.20
CA GLY A 80 -2.11 -10.18 15.54
C GLY A 80 -1.06 -9.61 16.50
N VAL A 81 0.20 -10.08 16.43
CA VAL A 81 1.29 -9.52 17.23
C VAL A 81 1.62 -8.09 16.81
N LEU A 82 1.67 -7.81 15.51
CA LEU A 82 1.92 -6.45 15.01
C LEU A 82 0.78 -5.50 15.36
N GLU A 83 -0.47 -5.96 15.32
CA GLU A 83 -1.63 -5.18 15.79
C GLU A 83 -1.51 -4.86 17.29
N LEU A 84 -1.20 -5.86 18.12
CA LEU A 84 -1.01 -5.64 19.56
C LEU A 84 0.16 -4.70 19.86
N VAL A 85 1.26 -4.81 19.12
CA VAL A 85 2.41 -3.90 19.22
C VAL A 85 2.00 -2.48 18.82
N GLY A 86 1.25 -2.34 17.73
CA GLY A 86 0.73 -1.05 17.26
C GLY A 86 -0.16 -0.38 18.30
N ILE A 87 -1.19 -1.09 18.77
CA ILE A 87 -2.11 -0.59 19.81
C ILE A 87 -1.35 -0.31 21.12
N GLY A 88 -0.47 -1.21 21.53
CA GLY A 88 0.33 -1.08 22.74
C GLY A 88 1.24 0.14 22.69
N TYR A 89 1.96 0.34 21.58
CA TYR A 89 2.83 1.49 21.40
C TYR A 89 2.04 2.79 21.27
N THR A 90 0.94 2.82 20.52
CA THR A 90 0.07 4.01 20.41
C THR A 90 -0.53 4.38 21.76
N GLY A 91 -1.01 3.40 22.54
CA GLY A 91 -1.53 3.61 23.89
C GLY A 91 -0.45 4.14 24.85
N TRP A 92 0.73 3.52 24.85
CA TRP A 92 1.87 3.99 25.65
C TRP A 92 2.32 5.39 25.23
N PHE A 93 2.41 5.67 23.93
CA PHE A 93 2.79 6.97 23.39
C PHE A 93 1.79 8.05 23.80
N ALA A 94 0.49 7.79 23.66
CA ALA A 94 -0.56 8.72 24.09
C ALA A 94 -0.49 8.96 25.60
N TYR A 95 -0.36 7.91 26.40
CA TYR A 95 -0.22 8.03 27.85
C TYR A 95 0.99 8.89 28.24
N LYS A 96 2.14 8.61 27.64
CA LYS A 96 3.40 9.25 27.98
C LYS A 96 3.51 10.68 27.45
N ASN A 97 3.00 10.98 26.25
CA ASN A 97 3.28 12.25 25.57
C ASN A 97 2.08 13.20 25.48
N LEU A 98 0.83 12.71 25.61
CA LEU A 98 -0.37 13.54 25.39
C LEU A 98 -1.14 13.84 26.67
N ILE A 99 -1.18 12.93 27.65
CA ILE A 99 -2.01 13.09 28.85
C ILE A 99 -1.46 14.18 29.79
N PHE A 100 -0.14 14.21 29.99
CA PHE A 100 0.48 15.10 30.96
C PHE A 100 0.93 16.43 30.34
N LYS A 101 0.66 17.54 31.06
CA LYS A 101 1.07 18.89 30.64
C LYS A 101 2.54 19.03 30.26
N PRO A 102 3.50 18.61 31.10
CA PRO A 102 4.91 18.77 30.76
C PRO A 102 5.32 17.93 29.54
N ASP A 103 4.78 16.72 29.41
CA ASP A 103 5.17 15.82 28.33
C ASP A 103 4.66 16.29 26.96
N ARG A 104 3.46 16.88 26.87
CA ARG A 104 2.97 17.46 25.61
C ARG A 104 3.75 18.70 25.18
N GLU A 105 4.22 19.52 26.13
CA GLU A 105 5.04 20.70 25.83
C GLU A 105 6.42 20.28 25.33
N ALA A 106 7.00 19.24 25.94
CA ALA A 106 8.23 18.63 25.46
C ALA A 106 8.07 18.00 24.06
N LEU A 107 6.92 17.36 23.77
CA LEU A 107 6.63 16.84 22.44
C LEU A 107 6.53 17.96 21.39
N ILE A 108 5.81 19.04 21.69
CA ILE A 108 5.68 20.19 20.79
C ILE A 108 7.04 20.85 20.55
N ALA A 109 7.87 20.99 21.59
CA ALA A 109 9.23 21.52 21.44
C ALA A 109 10.04 20.65 20.48
N LYS A 110 10.06 19.33 20.67
CA LYS A 110 10.77 18.39 19.77
C LYS A 110 10.29 18.48 18.32
N ILE A 111 8.98 18.65 18.10
CA ILE A 111 8.43 18.80 16.74
C ILE A 111 8.92 20.11 16.11
N LYS A 112 8.97 21.21 16.88
CA LYS A 112 9.48 22.50 16.40
C LYS A 112 10.97 22.43 16.07
N ASP A 113 11.76 21.81 16.95
CA ASP A 113 13.20 21.64 16.74
C ASP A 113 13.46 20.80 15.47
N LEU A 114 12.74 19.68 15.30
CA LEU A 114 12.83 18.85 14.10
C LEU A 114 12.45 19.61 12.82
N TYR A 115 11.40 20.44 12.90
CA TYR A 115 10.98 21.28 11.78
C TYR A 115 12.06 22.31 11.41
N GLN A 116 12.66 22.94 12.41
CA GLN A 116 13.76 23.90 12.21
C GLN A 116 15.01 23.23 11.65
N ASP A 117 15.34 22.02 12.11
CA ASP A 117 16.50 21.26 11.65
C ASP A 117 16.35 20.82 10.18
N ILE A 118 15.16 20.39 9.76
CA ILE A 118 14.92 19.88 8.40
C ILE A 118 14.71 21.01 7.39
N LEU A 119 13.90 22.03 7.74
CA LEU A 119 13.51 23.08 6.79
C LEU A 119 14.37 24.35 6.88
N GLY A 120 15.20 24.47 7.92
CA GLY A 120 15.94 25.69 8.22
C GLY A 120 15.01 26.80 8.74
N SER A 121 15.46 27.55 9.74
CA SER A 121 14.73 28.76 10.15
C SER A 121 14.88 29.81 9.05
N SER A 122 13.78 30.18 8.39
CA SER A 122 13.73 31.45 7.66
C SER A 122 13.09 32.53 8.50
#